data_AF-A0A4P0Y9V8-F1
#
_entry.id   AF-A0A4P0Y9V8-F1
#
_cell.length_a   1.000
_cell.length_b   1.000
_cell.length_c   1.000
_cell.angle_alpha   90.00
_cell.angle_beta   90.00
_cell.angle_gamma   90.00
#
_symmetry.space_group_name_H-M   'P 1'
#
loop_
_entity.id
_entity.type
_entity.pdbx_description
1 polymer ?
#
loop_
_entity_poly.entity_id
_entity_poly.type
_entity_poly.pdbx_seq_one_letter_code
_entity_poly.pdbx_strand_id
1 'polypeptide(L)'
;MILADYRMQKNQASFDLRHFVELNFTLPKENDTYVPPKGQTLRQHIDGLWPVLTRSTVEVEKWDSLLPLPKPYVVPGGRFREVYYWDSYFTMLGLAESGHWDKVEDMVANFAAEIDAWGHIPNGNRTYYLSRSQPPSSPLW
;
A
#
# COMPACT_ATOMS: atom_id res chain seq x y z
N MET A 1 25.83 -6.21 8.42
CA MET A 1 25.62 -6.33 6.95
C MET A 1 24.80 -7.60 6.77
N ILE A 2 23.47 -7.51 6.83
CA ILE A 2 22.56 -8.65 7.12
C ILE A 2 22.92 -9.92 6.31
N LEU A 3 23.22 -9.80 5.02
CA LEU A 3 23.60 -10.94 4.18
C LEU A 3 24.93 -11.61 4.57
N ALA A 4 25.95 -10.86 5.00
CA ALA A 4 27.18 -11.46 5.50
C ALA A 4 26.96 -12.15 6.84
N ASP A 5 26.25 -11.50 7.75
CA ASP A 5 25.93 -12.06 9.07
C ASP A 5 25.16 -13.38 8.91
N TYR A 6 24.18 -13.42 8.00
CA TYR A 6 23.47 -14.63 7.62
C TYR A 6 24.41 -15.70 7.05
N ARG A 7 25.30 -15.37 6.10
CA ARG A 7 26.23 -16.33 5.48
C ARG A 7 27.18 -16.97 6.49
N MET A 8 27.57 -16.24 7.54
CA MET A 8 28.43 -16.73 8.62
C MET A 8 27.69 -17.66 9.59
N GLN A 9 26.41 -17.37 9.85
CA GLN A 9 25.64 -18.07 10.89
C GLN A 9 24.85 -19.27 10.34
N LYS A 10 24.36 -19.22 9.09
CA LYS A 10 23.36 -20.18 8.56
C LYS A 10 23.75 -21.67 8.61
N ASN A 11 25.05 -21.99 8.66
CA ASN A 11 25.56 -23.37 8.68
C ASN A 11 25.93 -23.83 10.10
N GLN A 12 25.75 -22.99 11.12
CA GLN A 12 26.04 -23.33 12.51
C GLN A 12 24.91 -24.18 13.08
N ALA A 13 25.24 -25.17 13.89
CA ALA A 13 24.25 -26.09 14.48
C ALA A 13 23.20 -25.37 15.35
N SER A 14 23.54 -24.22 15.93
CA SER A 14 22.68 -23.41 16.79
C SER A 14 21.90 -22.32 16.04
N PHE A 15 21.96 -22.27 14.71
CA PHE A 15 21.31 -21.19 13.95
C PHE A 15 19.79 -21.33 13.94
N ASP A 16 19.11 -20.26 14.38
CA ASP A 16 17.66 -20.11 14.30
C ASP A 16 17.31 -19.01 13.29
N LEU A 17 16.71 -19.40 12.16
CA LEU A 17 16.32 -18.46 11.10
C LEU A 17 15.23 -17.49 11.54
N ARG A 18 14.29 -17.94 12.38
CA ARG A 18 13.19 -17.09 12.86
C ARG A 18 13.74 -15.99 13.75
N HIS A 19 14.59 -16.35 14.70
CA HIS A 19 15.25 -15.39 15.58
C HIS A 19 16.12 -14.41 14.78
N PHE A 20 16.86 -14.90 13.78
CA PHE A 20 17.64 -14.04 12.89
C PHE A 20 16.76 -13.02 12.16
N VAL A 21 15.59 -13.43 11.64
CA VAL A 21 14.65 -12.52 10.97
C VAL A 21 14.10 -11.48 11.94
N GLU A 22 13.66 -11.91 13.13
CA GLU A 22 13.09 -11.03 14.16
C GLU A 22 14.09 -9.96 14.64
N LEU A 23 15.39 -10.26 14.64
CA LEU A 23 16.46 -9.31 14.99
C LEU A 23 16.82 -8.34 13.85
N ASN A 24 16.65 -8.73 12.60
CA ASN A 24 17.18 -7.99 11.44
C ASN A 24 16.11 -7.27 10.62
N PHE A 25 14.82 -7.62 10.78
CA PHE A 25 13.73 -7.09 9.97
C PHE A 25 12.56 -6.65 10.83
N THR A 26 11.97 -5.51 10.48
CA THR A 26 10.67 -5.10 11.00
C THR A 26 9.58 -5.71 10.14
N LEU A 27 8.77 -6.61 10.72
CA LEU A 27 7.66 -7.23 10.02
C LEU A 27 6.44 -6.30 9.98
N PRO A 28 5.63 -6.36 8.90
CA PRO A 28 4.42 -5.55 8.79
C PRO A 28 3.41 -5.91 9.90
N LYS A 29 2.96 -4.92 10.68
CA LYS A 29 1.96 -5.10 11.76
C LYS A 29 0.61 -5.56 11.23
N GLU A 30 -0.15 -6.37 11.95
CA GLU A 30 -1.54 -6.64 11.54
C GLU A 30 -2.36 -5.34 11.52
N ASN A 31 -3.31 -5.24 10.59
CA ASN A 31 -4.24 -4.11 10.55
C ASN A 31 -5.25 -4.28 11.69
N ASP A 32 -5.65 -3.16 12.30
CA ASP A 32 -6.72 -3.18 13.31
C ASP A 32 -8.02 -3.74 12.70
N THR A 33 -8.68 -4.62 13.46
CA THR A 33 -9.99 -5.14 13.07
C THR A 33 -11.01 -4.01 13.18
N TYR A 34 -11.52 -3.53 12.05
CA TYR A 34 -12.64 -2.60 12.04
C TYR A 34 -13.93 -3.34 12.39
N VAL A 35 -14.57 -2.94 13.49
CA VAL A 35 -15.87 -3.46 13.90
C VAL A 35 -16.92 -2.37 13.67
N PRO A 36 -17.87 -2.55 12.74
CA PRO A 36 -18.91 -1.56 12.53
C PRO A 36 -19.81 -1.41 13.77
N PRO A 37 -20.20 -0.18 14.12
CA PRO A 37 -21.23 0.06 15.14
C PRO A 37 -22.53 -0.68 14.82
N LYS A 38 -23.21 -1.18 15.85
CA LYS A 38 -24.52 -1.83 15.70
C LYS A 38 -25.52 -0.85 15.08
N GLY A 39 -26.25 -1.30 14.06
CA GLY A 39 -27.32 -0.53 13.42
C GLY A 39 -26.86 0.42 12.31
N GLN A 40 -25.57 0.41 11.92
CA GLN A 40 -25.12 1.15 10.73
C GLN A 40 -25.77 0.61 9.45
N THR A 41 -26.17 1.52 8.57
CA THR A 41 -26.52 1.18 7.19
C THR A 41 -25.28 0.82 6.39
N LEU A 42 -25.45 0.12 5.25
CA LEU A 42 -24.34 -0.21 4.34
C LEU A 42 -23.59 1.04 3.88
N ARG A 43 -24.31 2.12 3.54
CA ARG A 43 -23.69 3.39 3.11
C ARG A 43 -22.82 4.01 4.21
N GLN A 44 -23.36 4.14 5.43
CA GLN A 44 -22.60 4.66 6.58
C GLN A 44 -21.38 3.81 6.91
N HIS A 45 -21.49 2.48 6.73
CA HIS A 45 -20.37 1.58 6.90
C HIS A 45 -19.26 1.85 5.87
N ILE A 46 -19.61 1.98 4.58
CA ILE A 46 -18.67 2.28 3.50
C ILE A 46 -18.00 3.66 3.71
N ASP A 47 -18.78 4.69 3.99
CA ASP A 47 -18.24 6.04 4.24
C ASP A 47 -17.30 6.06 5.44
N GLY A 48 -17.62 5.30 6.50
CA GLY A 48 -16.78 5.14 7.68
C GLY A 48 -15.49 4.36 7.44
N LEU A 49 -15.39 3.59 6.35
CA LEU A 49 -14.19 2.83 5.99
C LEU A 49 -13.14 3.66 5.25
N TRP A 50 -13.51 4.77 4.60
CA TRP A 50 -12.52 5.56 3.84
C TRP A 50 -11.32 6.01 4.68
N PRO A 51 -11.48 6.54 5.91
CA PRO A 51 -10.33 6.86 6.76
C PRO A 51 -9.54 5.62 7.18
N VAL A 52 -10.22 4.49 7.43
CA VAL A 52 -9.60 3.21 7.84
C VAL A 52 -8.74 2.62 6.73
N LEU A 53 -9.13 2.82 5.48
CA LEU A 53 -8.44 2.35 4.28
C LEU A 53 -7.45 3.37 3.72
N THR A 54 -7.41 4.59 4.25
CA THR A 54 -6.45 5.61 3.80
C THR A 54 -5.07 5.37 4.43
N ARG A 55 -4.02 5.51 3.63
CA ARG A 55 -2.62 5.49 4.05
C ARG A 55 -1.92 6.76 3.55
N SER A 56 -0.85 7.15 4.23
CA SER A 56 0.02 8.24 3.80
C SER A 56 1.45 7.85 4.10
N THR A 57 2.28 7.78 3.05
CA THR A 57 3.68 7.38 3.13
C THR A 57 4.52 8.28 2.23
N VAL A 58 4.63 9.54 2.63
CA VAL A 58 5.44 10.55 1.92
C VAL A 58 6.93 10.23 2.01
N GLU A 59 7.33 9.61 3.12
CA GLU A 59 8.67 9.07 3.34
C GLU A 59 8.56 7.60 3.72
N VAL A 60 9.58 6.83 3.35
CA VAL A 60 9.70 5.40 3.66
C VAL A 60 11.08 5.14 4.23
N GLU A 61 11.18 4.15 5.11
CA GLU A 61 12.46 3.75 5.67
C GLU A 61 13.41 3.26 4.58
N LYS A 62 14.71 3.44 4.83
CA LYS A 62 15.74 2.95 3.91
C LYS A 62 15.60 1.43 3.76
N TRP A 63 15.48 0.97 2.52
CA TRP A 63 15.25 -0.43 2.14
C TRP A 63 13.85 -0.98 2.40
N ASP A 64 12.86 -0.13 2.71
CA ASP A 64 11.46 -0.56 2.60
C ASP A 64 11.16 -0.95 1.14
N SER A 65 10.30 -1.94 1.00
CA SER A 65 9.73 -2.29 -0.30
C SER A 65 8.65 -1.31 -0.73
N LEU A 66 8.02 -0.58 0.19
CA LEU A 66 7.03 0.45 -0.13
C LEU A 66 7.68 1.64 -0.82
N LEU A 67 7.03 2.15 -1.86
CA LEU A 67 7.47 3.33 -2.59
C LEU A 67 6.72 4.56 -2.06
N PRO A 68 7.40 5.70 -1.85
CA PRO A 68 6.76 6.89 -1.34
C PRO A 68 5.79 7.47 -2.35
N LEU A 69 4.69 8.04 -1.84
CA LEU A 69 3.69 8.75 -2.64
C LEU A 69 3.44 10.14 -2.03
N PRO A 70 3.34 11.20 -2.86
CA PRO A 70 3.25 12.57 -2.37
C PRO A 70 1.93 12.89 -1.67
N LYS A 71 0.86 12.13 -1.92
CA LYS A 71 -0.48 12.34 -1.37
C LYS A 71 -1.01 11.10 -0.64
N PRO A 72 -1.98 11.26 0.28
CA PRO A 72 -2.71 10.12 0.84
C PRO A 72 -3.38 9.28 -0.25
N TYR A 73 -3.51 7.97 0.00
CA TYR A 73 -4.13 7.04 -0.94
C TYR A 73 -4.97 5.99 -0.22
N VAL A 74 -5.98 5.45 -0.91
CA VAL A 74 -6.85 4.39 -0.37
C VAL A 74 -6.34 3.02 -0.82
N VAL A 75 -6.28 2.06 0.11
CA VAL A 75 -5.88 0.67 -0.16
C VAL A 75 -7.10 -0.27 -0.15
N PRO A 76 -7.05 -1.43 -0.83
CA PRO A 76 -8.15 -2.40 -0.80
C PRO A 76 -8.47 -2.97 0.59
N GLY A 77 -7.48 -3.00 1.48
CA GLY A 77 -7.61 -3.47 2.86
C GLY A 77 -7.17 -4.92 3.08
N GLY A 78 -7.22 -5.35 4.34
CA GLY A 78 -6.78 -6.69 4.74
C GLY A 78 -5.27 -6.87 4.57
N ARG A 79 -4.85 -7.83 3.73
CA ARG A 79 -3.42 -8.06 3.44
C ARG A 79 -2.82 -7.04 2.47
N PHE A 80 -3.66 -6.31 1.75
CA PHE A 80 -3.26 -5.32 0.75
C PHE A 80 -3.05 -3.97 1.43
N ARG A 81 -1.79 -3.51 1.46
CA ARG A 81 -1.35 -2.37 2.28
C ARG A 81 -0.70 -1.26 1.46
N GLU A 82 -0.71 -1.43 0.16
CA GLU A 82 -0.23 -0.53 -0.88
C GLU A 82 -1.42 -0.11 -1.75
N VAL A 83 -1.25 0.99 -2.48
CA VAL A 83 -2.20 1.34 -3.53
C VAL A 83 -2.14 0.28 -4.63
N TYR A 84 -3.28 -0.02 -5.24
CA TYR A 84 -3.36 -0.88 -6.43
C TYR A 84 -4.02 -0.13 -7.55
N TYR A 85 -3.44 -0.20 -8.74
CA TYR A 85 -3.81 0.69 -9.83
C TYR A 85 -5.27 0.52 -10.30
N TRP A 86 -5.68 -0.66 -10.75
CA TRP A 86 -7.04 -0.89 -11.27
C TRP A 86 -8.13 -0.79 -10.18
N ASP A 87 -7.84 -1.24 -8.94
CA ASP A 87 -8.74 -1.17 -7.80
C ASP A 87 -9.10 0.29 -7.49
N SER A 88 -8.09 1.16 -7.59
CA SER A 88 -8.23 2.58 -7.30
C SER A 88 -9.24 3.28 -8.19
N TYR A 89 -9.43 2.84 -9.45
CA TYR A 89 -10.48 3.41 -10.30
C TYR A 89 -11.87 3.21 -9.69
N PHE A 90 -12.19 1.96 -9.30
CA PHE A 90 -13.48 1.65 -8.69
C PHE A 90 -13.63 2.29 -7.31
N THR A 91 -12.55 2.39 -6.55
CA THR A 91 -12.54 3.13 -5.28
C THR A 91 -12.79 4.63 -5.50
N MET A 92 -12.17 5.25 -6.50
CA MET A 92 -12.38 6.66 -6.85
C MET A 92 -13.82 6.95 -7.29
N LEU A 93 -14.49 6.02 -7.97
CA LEU A 93 -15.93 6.17 -8.27
C LEU A 93 -16.77 6.24 -7.00
N GLY A 94 -16.47 5.41 -6.00
CA GLY A 94 -17.15 5.46 -4.69
C GLY A 94 -16.84 6.72 -3.91
N LEU A 95 -15.57 7.16 -3.90
CA LEU A 95 -15.15 8.42 -3.28
C LEU A 95 -15.86 9.61 -3.90
N ALA A 96 -15.94 9.67 -5.23
CA ALA A 96 -16.66 10.72 -5.96
C ALA A 96 -18.17 10.74 -5.63
N GLU A 97 -18.80 9.56 -5.56
CA GLU A 97 -20.22 9.43 -5.20
C GLU A 97 -20.50 9.91 -3.76
N SER A 98 -19.59 9.63 -2.83
CA SER A 98 -19.65 10.12 -1.44
C SER A 98 -19.15 11.57 -1.27
N GLY A 99 -18.77 12.28 -2.35
CA GLY A 99 -18.35 13.69 -2.31
C GLY A 99 -16.88 13.95 -1.94
N HIS A 100 -16.04 12.91 -1.88
CA HIS A 100 -14.61 12.99 -1.57
C HIS A 100 -13.74 13.28 -2.80
N TRP A 101 -14.04 14.36 -3.52
CA TRP A 101 -13.30 14.77 -4.72
C TRP A 101 -11.84 15.16 -4.43
N ASP A 102 -11.57 15.66 -3.22
CA ASP A 102 -10.23 15.89 -2.69
C ASP A 102 -9.37 14.61 -2.74
N LYS A 103 -9.94 13.48 -2.33
CA LYS A 103 -9.24 12.18 -2.34
C LYS A 103 -9.06 11.64 -3.74
N VAL A 104 -10.00 11.90 -4.64
CA VAL A 104 -9.87 11.54 -6.05
C VAL A 104 -8.70 12.31 -6.68
N GLU A 105 -8.60 13.61 -6.42
CA GLU A 105 -7.49 14.44 -6.89
C GLU A 105 -6.14 13.94 -6.34
N ASP A 106 -6.08 13.62 -5.05
CA ASP A 106 -4.88 13.06 -4.41
C ASP A 106 -4.43 11.74 -5.07
N MET A 107 -5.37 10.83 -5.35
CA MET A 107 -5.08 9.55 -6.02
C MET A 107 -4.56 9.75 -7.45
N VAL A 108 -5.16 10.67 -8.21
CA VAL A 108 -4.69 11.00 -9.56
C VAL A 108 -3.31 11.65 -9.54
N ALA A 109 -3.05 12.55 -8.59
CA ALA A 109 -1.73 13.17 -8.40
C ALA A 109 -0.66 12.14 -8.04
N ASN A 110 -1.00 11.14 -7.21
CA ASN A 110 -0.11 10.02 -6.94
C ASN A 110 0.23 9.25 -8.22
N PHE A 111 -0.76 8.87 -9.02
CA PHE A 111 -0.51 8.15 -10.28
C PHE A 111 0.33 8.94 -11.28
N ALA A 112 0.13 10.26 -11.36
CA ALA A 112 1.00 11.13 -12.17
C ALA A 112 2.46 11.07 -11.68
N ALA A 113 2.67 11.14 -10.36
CA ALA A 113 4.00 11.02 -9.78
C ALA A 113 4.65 9.64 -10.05
N GLU A 114 3.87 8.56 -10.06
CA GLU A 114 4.38 7.22 -10.41
C GLU A 114 4.84 7.15 -11.88
N ILE A 115 4.08 7.77 -12.79
CA ILE A 115 4.45 7.87 -14.21
C ILE A 115 5.74 8.69 -14.36
N ASP A 116 5.84 9.83 -13.70
CA ASP A 116 7.03 10.68 -13.78
C ASP A 116 8.28 9.99 -13.20
N ALA A 117 8.13 9.21 -12.12
CA ALA A 117 9.23 8.54 -11.46
C ALA A 117 9.67 7.23 -12.14
N TRP A 118 8.73 6.45 -12.69
CA TRP A 118 8.99 5.07 -13.16
C TRP A 118 8.53 4.80 -14.60
N GLY A 119 8.02 5.81 -15.31
CA GLY A 119 7.59 5.72 -16.70
C GLY A 119 6.26 5.00 -16.92
N HIS A 120 5.63 4.51 -15.85
CA HIS A 120 4.32 3.85 -15.85
C HIS A 120 3.78 3.76 -14.42
N ILE A 121 2.49 3.43 -14.29
CA ILE A 121 1.88 3.13 -13.00
C ILE A 121 2.16 1.64 -12.68
N PRO A 122 2.91 1.32 -11.61
CA PRO A 122 3.16 -0.07 -11.22
C PRO A 122 1.86 -0.74 -10.75
N ASN A 123 1.85 -2.07 -10.64
CA ASN A 123 0.69 -2.82 -10.11
C ASN A 123 0.22 -2.29 -8.75
N GLY A 124 1.18 -1.89 -7.91
CA GLY A 124 0.99 -1.10 -6.71
C GLY A 124 2.32 -0.44 -6.30
N ASN A 125 2.31 0.43 -5.30
CA ASN A 125 3.50 1.21 -4.90
C ASN A 125 4.52 0.39 -4.09
N ARG A 126 5.03 -0.71 -4.68
CA ARG A 126 6.08 -1.57 -4.11
C ARG A 126 7.19 -1.80 -5.11
N THR A 127 8.43 -1.89 -4.64
CA THR A 127 9.62 -2.12 -5.49
C THR A 127 9.50 -3.37 -6.37
N TYR A 128 8.91 -4.45 -5.85
CA TYR A 128 8.67 -5.70 -6.58
C TYR A 128 7.51 -5.64 -7.60
N TYR A 129 6.84 -4.49 -7.72
CA TYR A 129 5.82 -4.22 -8.73
C TYR A 129 6.30 -3.30 -9.85
N LEU A 130 7.50 -2.70 -9.75
CA LEU A 130 8.07 -1.83 -10.79
C LEU A 130 8.30 -2.51 -12.16
N SER A 131 8.23 -3.84 -12.23
CA SER A 131 8.40 -4.59 -13.48
C SER A 131 7.11 -4.75 -14.29
N ARG A 132 5.96 -4.33 -13.75
CA ARG A 132 4.65 -4.53 -14.40
C ARG A 132 3.62 -3.51 -13.98
N SER A 133 2.70 -3.21 -14.90
CA SER A 133 1.48 -2.46 -14.61
C SER A 133 0.30 -3.39 -14.32
N GLN A 134 -0.91 -2.81 -14.24
CA GLN A 134 -2.21 -3.46 -14.21
C GLN A 134 -3.04 -3.00 -15.42
N PRO A 135 -4.22 -3.59 -15.69
CA PRO A 135 -5.07 -3.16 -16.80
C PRO A 135 -5.25 -1.62 -16.79
N PRO A 136 -5.00 -0.92 -17.91
CA PRO A 136 -5.09 0.52 -17.96
C PRO A 136 -6.55 0.96 -17.75
N SER A 137 -6.83 1.61 -16.61
CA SER A 137 -8.15 2.17 -16.28
C SER A 137 -8.16 3.71 -16.24
N SER A 138 -6.99 4.35 -16.24
CA SER A 138 -6.88 5.81 -16.39
C SER A 138 -7.32 6.24 -17.79
N PRO A 139 -8.08 7.33 -17.98
CA PRO A 139 -8.38 7.89 -19.29
C PRO A 139 -7.24 8.76 -19.87
N LEU A 140 -6.05 8.77 -19.25
CA LEU A 140 -4.90 9.62 -19.64
C LEU A 140 -4.06 9.05 -20.81
N TRP A 141 -4.62 8.19 -21.64
CA TRP A 141 -4.04 7.73 -22.92
C TRP A 141 -5.06 7.86 -24.05
#